data_AF-A0AAJ4F6I0-F1
#
_entry.id   AF-A0AAJ4F6I0-F1
#
_cell.length_a   1.000
_cell.length_b   1.000
_cell.length_c   1.000
_cell.angle_alpha   90.00
_cell.angle_beta   90.00
_cell.angle_gamma   90.00
#
_symmetry.space_group_name_H-M   'P 1'
#
loop_
_entity.id
_entity.type
_entity.pdbx_description
1 polymer ?
#
loop_
_entity_poly.entity_id
_entity_poly.type
_entity_poly.pdbx_seq_one_letter_code
_entity_poly.pdbx_strand_id
1 'polypeptide(L)'
;MALTDKQEMFCREYLIDLNATQAAIRAGYSAKTANRTASENLSKPDIQSRIAELKAQRNDLVGINATYVLNRLVEIDQMDVLDILKDDMSLRPVSEWPSSWRRYLSGFDVAEMFEGRGEEREMVGLLKKIKWPDKVKNLELLGKHIDVMAFKEQATHEHTGKNGGPIEMVTLTKEEYKAARQEMMEDDDC
;
A
#
# COMPACT_ATOMS: atom_id res chain seq x y z
N MET A 1 -15.73 -11.48 20.54
CA MET A 1 -16.82 -11.06 21.46
C MET A 1 -17.45 -9.77 20.93
N ALA A 2 -18.60 -9.33 21.44
CA ALA A 2 -19.14 -8.01 21.08
C ALA A 2 -18.26 -6.91 21.72
N LEU A 3 -17.87 -5.89 20.95
CA LEU A 3 -17.11 -4.75 21.47
C LEU A 3 -17.98 -3.94 22.44
N THR A 4 -17.37 -3.44 23.51
CA THR A 4 -18.02 -2.45 24.38
C THR A 4 -18.08 -1.08 23.71
N ASP A 5 -19.02 -0.22 24.11
CA ASP A 5 -19.18 1.14 23.55
C ASP A 5 -17.88 1.95 23.61
N LYS A 6 -17.10 1.81 24.69
CA LYS A 6 -15.79 2.49 24.81
C LYS A 6 -14.75 1.94 23.83
N GLN A 7 -14.76 0.64 23.55
CA GLN A 7 -13.86 0.04 22.56
C GLN A 7 -14.26 0.41 21.13
N GLU A 8 -15.57 0.47 20.84
CA GLU A 8 -16.07 0.96 19.55
C GLU A 8 -15.70 2.44 19.34
N MET A 9 -15.87 3.29 20.36
CA MET A 9 -15.47 4.69 20.30
C MET A 9 -13.95 4.82 20.11
N PHE A 10 -13.15 4.01 20.81
CA PHE A 10 -11.70 3.96 20.62
C PHE A 10 -11.32 3.64 19.17
N CYS A 11 -11.98 2.66 18.54
CA CYS A 11 -11.72 2.31 17.14
C CYS A 11 -11.97 3.50 16.20
N ARG A 12 -13.07 4.23 16.40
CA ARG A 12 -13.43 5.41 15.58
C ARG A 12 -12.44 6.56 15.77
N GLU A 13 -12.14 6.88 17.04
CA GLU A 13 -11.23 7.95 17.41
C GLU A 13 -9.78 7.68 16.98
N TYR A 14 -9.36 6.42 16.98
CA TYR A 14 -8.04 6.02 16.51
C TYR A 14 -7.86 6.28 15.02
N LEU A 15 -8.91 6.12 14.21
CA LEU A 15 -8.81 6.36 12.77
C LEU A 15 -8.78 7.84 12.37
N ILE A 16 -8.89 8.77 13.31
CA ILE A 16 -8.79 10.21 13.02
C ILE A 16 -7.32 10.59 12.75
N ASP A 17 -6.42 10.19 13.65
CA ASP A 17 -5.01 10.61 13.66
C ASP A 17 -4.01 9.47 13.85
N LEU A 18 -4.49 8.22 13.97
CA LEU A 18 -3.70 7.04 14.29
C LEU A 18 -2.91 7.17 15.61
N ASN A 19 -3.37 8.04 16.51
CA ASN A 19 -2.79 8.22 17.83
C ASN A 19 -3.59 7.45 18.89
N ALA A 20 -3.05 6.30 19.28
CA ALA A 20 -3.73 5.37 20.20
C ALA A 20 -4.01 6.01 21.57
N THR A 21 -3.05 6.75 22.14
CA THR A 21 -3.21 7.39 23.45
C THR A 21 -4.30 8.47 23.41
N GLN A 22 -4.30 9.31 22.38
CA GLN A 22 -5.34 10.35 22.24
C GLN A 22 -6.71 9.74 21.94
N ALA A 23 -6.77 8.67 21.15
CA ALA A 23 -7.99 7.94 20.91
C ALA A 23 -8.59 7.35 22.20
N ALA A 24 -7.76 6.82 23.09
CA ALA A 24 -8.22 6.34 24.39
C ALA A 24 -8.77 7.47 25.26
N ILE A 25 -8.13 8.65 25.27
CA ILE A 25 -8.63 9.82 26.01
C ILE A 25 -10.00 10.25 25.45
N ARG A 26 -10.12 10.40 24.13
CA ARG A 26 -11.37 10.82 23.46
C ARG A 26 -12.49 9.79 23.62
N ALA A 27 -12.15 8.50 23.69
CA ALA A 27 -13.09 7.41 23.97
C ALA A 27 -13.53 7.32 25.45
N GLY A 28 -13.06 8.22 26.32
CA GLY A 28 -13.48 8.29 27.72
C GLY A 28 -12.77 7.31 28.66
N TYR A 29 -11.55 6.90 28.31
CA TYR A 29 -10.65 6.24 29.25
C TYR A 29 -9.90 7.29 30.11
N SER A 30 -9.42 6.86 31.27
CA SER A 30 -8.66 7.74 32.17
C SER A 30 -7.39 8.26 31.49
N ALA A 31 -7.22 9.58 31.45
CA ALA A 31 -6.04 10.21 30.85
C ALA A 31 -4.73 9.74 31.51
N LYS A 32 -4.76 9.44 32.82
CA LYS A 32 -3.58 8.95 33.56
C LYS A 32 -3.09 7.58 33.07
N THR A 33 -3.99 6.74 32.57
CA THR A 33 -3.66 5.36 32.14
C THR A 33 -3.91 5.14 30.65
N ALA A 34 -4.24 6.19 29.89
CA ALA A 34 -4.65 6.10 28.49
C ALA A 34 -3.62 5.39 27.61
N ASN A 35 -2.32 5.63 27.82
CA ASN A 35 -1.26 4.96 27.06
C ASN A 35 -1.30 3.43 27.25
N ARG A 36 -1.37 2.97 28.50
CA ARG A 36 -1.43 1.53 28.79
C ARG A 36 -2.71 0.89 28.23
N THR A 37 -3.85 1.54 28.43
CA THR A 37 -5.13 1.06 27.91
C THR A 37 -5.16 1.06 26.37
N ALA A 38 -4.55 2.06 25.73
CA ALA A 38 -4.43 2.11 24.28
C ALA A 38 -3.60 0.94 23.74
N SER A 39 -2.45 0.65 24.36
CA SER A 39 -1.60 -0.50 24.01
C SER A 39 -2.37 -1.82 24.19
N GLU A 40 -3.06 -1.99 25.32
CA GLU A 40 -3.89 -3.16 25.59
C GLU A 40 -5.07 -3.30 24.61
N ASN A 41 -5.70 -2.18 24.22
CA ASN A 41 -6.77 -2.21 23.23
C ASN A 41 -6.22 -2.61 21.85
N LEU A 42 -5.06 -2.10 21.45
CA LEU A 42 -4.44 -2.47 20.18
C LEU A 42 -3.94 -3.91 20.13
N SER A 43 -3.69 -4.57 21.27
CA SER A 43 -3.32 -5.99 21.28
C SER A 43 -4.52 -6.95 21.19
N LYS A 44 -5.75 -6.46 21.41
CA LYS A 44 -6.97 -7.29 21.35
C LYS A 44 -7.39 -7.58 19.90
N PRO A 45 -7.51 -8.86 19.49
CA PRO A 45 -7.89 -9.23 18.11
C PRO A 45 -9.24 -8.66 17.67
N ASP A 46 -10.24 -8.61 18.57
CA ASP A 46 -11.56 -8.04 18.27
C ASP A 46 -11.48 -6.54 17.88
N ILE A 47 -10.62 -5.78 18.57
CA ILE A 47 -10.41 -4.35 18.30
C ILE A 47 -9.61 -4.15 17.01
N GLN A 48 -8.56 -4.94 16.80
CA GLN A 48 -7.81 -4.91 15.55
C GLN A 48 -8.70 -5.21 14.34
N SER A 49 -9.58 -6.21 14.46
CA SER A 49 -10.55 -6.58 13.43
C SER A 49 -11.51 -5.44 13.14
N ARG A 50 -12.04 -4.77 14.19
CA ARG A 50 -12.94 -3.63 14.02
C ARG A 50 -12.26 -2.42 13.37
N ILE A 51 -11.00 -2.13 13.75
CA ILE A 51 -10.20 -1.08 13.11
C ILE A 51 -9.99 -1.39 11.63
N ALA A 52 -9.70 -2.65 11.28
CA ALA A 52 -9.53 -3.07 9.89
C ALA A 52 -10.84 -2.91 9.09
N GLU A 53 -11.98 -3.28 9.66
CA GLU A 53 -13.30 -3.10 9.05
C GLU A 53 -13.61 -1.61 8.80
N LEU A 54 -13.41 -0.74 9.79
CA LEU A 54 -13.64 0.69 9.64
C LEU A 54 -12.70 1.34 8.61
N LYS A 55 -11.44 0.86 8.50
CA LYS A 55 -10.52 1.27 7.43
C LYS A 55 -11.05 0.86 6.07
N ALA A 56 -11.51 -0.38 5.92
CA ALA A 56 -12.10 -0.86 4.67
C ALA A 56 -13.33 -0.04 4.27
N GLN A 57 -14.26 0.20 5.20
CA GLN A 57 -15.45 1.02 4.97
C GLN A 57 -15.10 2.45 4.52
N ARG A 58 -14.10 3.09 5.16
CA ARG A 58 -13.63 4.41 4.74
C ARG A 58 -13.06 4.38 3.33
N ASN A 59 -12.25 3.37 3.01
CA ASN A 59 -11.66 3.22 1.69
C ASN A 59 -12.74 3.01 0.62
N ASP A 60 -13.79 2.25 0.93
CA ASP A 60 -14.93 2.02 0.03
C ASP A 60 -15.76 3.29 -0.17
N LEU A 61 -16.00 4.07 0.89
CA LEU A 61 -16.71 5.36 0.81
C LEU A 61 -15.95 6.39 -0.04
N VAL A 62 -14.62 6.45 0.10
CA VAL A 62 -13.77 7.37 -0.67
C VAL A 62 -13.48 6.82 -2.07
N GLY A 63 -13.63 5.51 -2.28
CA GLY A 63 -13.33 4.83 -3.54
C GLY A 63 -11.84 4.74 -3.87
N ILE A 64 -10.96 5.06 -2.93
CA ILE A 64 -9.50 5.01 -3.08
C ILE A 64 -8.99 3.82 -2.27
N ASN A 65 -9.11 2.63 -2.84
CA ASN A 65 -8.62 1.37 -2.28
C ASN A 65 -7.52 0.75 -3.16
N ALA A 66 -7.00 -0.41 -2.78
CA ALA A 66 -6.00 -1.15 -3.54
C ALA A 66 -6.42 -1.37 -5.00
N THR A 67 -7.68 -1.76 -5.22
CA THR A 67 -8.27 -1.97 -6.55
C THR A 67 -8.26 -0.68 -7.37
N TYR A 68 -8.62 0.46 -6.78
CA TYR A 68 -8.53 1.76 -7.45
C TYR A 68 -7.09 2.05 -7.92
N VAL A 69 -6.09 1.88 -7.04
CA VAL A 69 -4.69 2.14 -7.39
C VAL A 69 -4.23 1.19 -8.51
N LEU A 70 -4.52 -0.11 -8.39
CA LEU A 70 -4.17 -1.11 -9.40
C LEU A 70 -4.79 -0.79 -10.76
N ASN A 71 -6.08 -0.45 -10.79
CA ASN A 71 -6.77 -0.09 -12.03
C ASN A 71 -6.10 1.11 -12.71
N ARG A 72 -5.68 2.13 -11.95
CA ARG A 72 -4.98 3.28 -12.52
C ARG A 72 -3.59 2.95 -13.05
N LEU A 73 -2.86 2.07 -12.37
CA LEU A 73 -1.57 1.58 -12.87
C LEU A 73 -1.79 0.77 -14.16
N VAL A 74 -2.82 -0.07 -14.26
CA VAL A 74 -3.16 -0.78 -15.50
C VAL A 74 -3.53 0.19 -16.62
N GLU A 75 -4.32 1.23 -16.36
CA GLU A 75 -4.64 2.26 -17.36
C GLU A 75 -3.37 2.94 -17.92
N ILE A 76 -2.38 3.23 -17.07
CA ILE A 76 -1.09 3.80 -17.48
C ILE A 76 -0.31 2.81 -18.35
N ASP A 77 -0.27 1.53 -17.94
CA ASP A 77 0.43 0.47 -18.67
C ASP A 77 -0.13 0.30 -20.09
N GLN A 78 -1.45 0.39 -20.22
CA GLN A 78 -2.18 0.21 -21.48
C GLN A 78 -2.14 1.42 -22.42
N MET A 79 -1.61 2.58 -22.00
CA MET A 79 -1.55 3.77 -22.88
C MET A 79 -0.74 3.49 -24.15
N ASP A 80 -1.31 3.73 -25.33
CA ASP A 80 -0.59 3.58 -26.60
C ASP A 80 -0.30 4.94 -27.23
N VAL A 81 0.92 5.16 -27.71
CA VAL A 81 1.29 6.41 -28.40
C VAL A 81 0.47 6.58 -29.70
N LEU A 82 0.04 5.49 -30.31
CA LEU A 82 -0.82 5.52 -31.49
C LEU A 82 -2.20 6.11 -31.20
N ASP A 83 -2.62 6.16 -29.94
CA ASP A 83 -3.88 6.82 -29.55
C ASP A 83 -3.88 8.33 -29.84
N ILE A 84 -2.71 8.96 -29.84
CA ILE A 84 -2.54 10.41 -29.94
C ILE A 84 -1.79 10.85 -31.20
N LEU A 85 -1.28 9.91 -31.99
CA LEU A 85 -0.60 10.20 -33.26
C LEU A 85 -1.53 9.93 -34.45
N LYS A 86 -1.25 10.66 -35.53
CA LYS A 86 -1.73 10.35 -36.88
C LYS A 86 -0.65 9.59 -37.65
N ASP A 87 -1.01 9.02 -38.79
CA ASP A 87 -0.09 8.23 -39.64
C ASP A 87 1.12 9.04 -40.14
N ASP A 88 0.98 10.36 -40.23
CA ASP A 88 2.04 11.30 -40.59
C ASP A 88 2.94 11.71 -39.41
N MET A 89 2.83 11.03 -38.27
CA MET A 89 3.52 11.33 -37.00
C MET A 89 3.14 12.67 -36.36
N SER A 90 2.13 13.39 -36.89
CA SER A 90 1.61 14.58 -36.23
C SER A 90 0.69 14.20 -35.06
N LEU A 91 0.62 15.08 -34.06
CA LEU A 91 -0.28 14.89 -32.93
C LEU A 91 -1.73 15.19 -33.31
N ARG A 92 -2.63 14.32 -32.87
CA ARG A 92 -4.07 14.60 -32.86
C ARG A 92 -4.36 15.80 -31.95
N PRO A 93 -5.44 16.56 -32.19
CA PRO A 93 -5.90 17.59 -31.25
C PRO A 93 -6.12 17.02 -29.85
N VAL A 94 -5.75 17.77 -28.80
CA VAL A 94 -5.88 17.31 -27.40
C VAL A 94 -7.33 16.97 -27.02
N SER A 95 -8.31 17.61 -27.67
CA SER A 95 -9.74 17.29 -27.51
C SER A 95 -10.09 15.86 -27.93
N GLU A 96 -9.33 15.27 -28.84
CA GLU A 96 -9.52 13.90 -29.33
C GLU A 96 -8.75 12.87 -28.51
N TRP A 97 -7.87 13.30 -27.60
CA TRP A 97 -7.05 12.37 -26.84
C TRP A 97 -7.92 11.55 -25.87
N PRO A 98 -7.64 10.25 -25.69
CA PRO A 98 -8.27 9.47 -24.65
C PRO A 98 -8.06 10.10 -23.27
N SER A 99 -8.97 9.81 -22.34
CA SER A 99 -8.87 10.36 -20.98
C SER A 99 -7.61 9.89 -20.25
N SER A 100 -7.10 8.69 -20.55
CA SER A 100 -5.84 8.18 -19.99
C SER A 100 -4.68 9.13 -20.30
N TRP A 101 -4.50 9.50 -21.57
CA TRP A 101 -3.50 10.46 -22.01
C TRP A 101 -3.66 11.84 -21.35
N ARG A 102 -4.89 12.35 -21.21
CA ARG A 102 -5.14 13.64 -20.55
C ARG A 102 -4.90 13.62 -19.04
N ARG A 103 -5.10 12.47 -18.39
CA ARG A 103 -4.99 12.31 -16.92
C ARG A 103 -3.56 12.02 -16.46
N TYR A 104 -2.76 11.32 -17.27
CA TYR A 104 -1.48 10.78 -16.84
C TYR A 104 -0.27 11.40 -17.53
N LEU A 105 -0.46 12.36 -18.44
CA LEU A 105 0.64 13.05 -19.08
C LEU A 105 1.63 13.64 -18.05
N SER A 106 2.90 13.31 -18.18
CA SER A 106 3.96 13.75 -17.26
C SER A 106 4.57 15.10 -17.66
N GLY A 107 4.36 15.54 -18.91
CA GLY A 107 4.76 16.87 -19.37
C GLY A 107 4.38 17.15 -20.82
N PHE A 108 4.13 18.41 -21.11
CA PHE A 108 3.83 18.92 -22.45
C PHE A 108 4.55 20.25 -22.67
N ASP A 109 5.62 20.23 -23.46
CA ASP A 109 6.37 21.44 -23.80
C ASP A 109 6.00 21.89 -25.22
N VAL A 110 5.67 23.16 -25.38
CA VAL A 110 5.44 23.80 -26.68
C VAL A 110 6.45 24.92 -26.82
N ALA A 111 7.25 24.87 -27.88
CA ALA A 111 8.20 25.91 -28.22
C ALA A 111 7.94 26.42 -29.64
N GLU A 112 7.75 27.73 -29.76
CA GLU A 112 7.72 28.42 -31.04
C GLU A 112 9.15 28.57 -31.55
N MET A 113 9.39 28.13 -32.77
CA MET A 113 10.67 28.26 -33.44
C MET A 113 10.64 29.50 -34.34
N PHE A 114 11.68 30.31 -34.24
CA PHE A 114 11.84 31.52 -35.03
C PHE A 114 13.18 31.48 -35.77
N GLU A 115 13.19 32.01 -36.98
CA GLU A 115 14.38 32.20 -37.81
C GLU A 115 14.53 33.69 -38.18
N GLY A 116 15.75 34.15 -38.47
CA GLY A 116 16.03 35.56 -38.77
C GLY A 116 16.38 36.41 -37.53
N ARG A 117 16.59 37.72 -37.75
CA ARG A 117 16.97 38.69 -36.71
C ARG A 117 16.26 40.03 -36.94
N GLY A 118 15.99 40.76 -35.85
CA GLY A 118 15.36 42.08 -35.95
C GLY A 118 13.95 42.01 -36.55
N GLU A 119 13.67 42.87 -37.52
CA GLU A 119 12.38 42.93 -38.22
C GLU A 119 12.15 41.74 -39.18
N GLU A 120 13.19 41.01 -39.57
CA GLU A 120 13.11 39.80 -40.42
C GLU A 120 12.88 38.52 -39.60
N ARG A 121 12.56 38.64 -38.30
CA ARG A 121 12.31 37.47 -37.45
C ARG A 121 10.93 36.88 -37.75
N GLU A 122 10.89 35.68 -38.32
CA GLU A 122 9.66 34.97 -38.64
C GLU A 122 9.49 33.69 -37.82
N MET A 123 8.24 33.34 -37.50
CA MET A 123 7.91 32.07 -36.86
C MET A 123 7.93 30.95 -37.90
N VAL A 124 8.89 30.04 -37.77
CA VAL A 124 9.13 28.95 -38.74
C VAL A 124 8.57 27.60 -38.30
N GLY A 125 8.11 27.47 -37.06
CA GLY A 125 7.46 26.25 -36.63
C GLY A 125 7.09 26.17 -35.15
N LEU A 126 6.50 25.04 -34.79
CA LEU A 126 6.15 24.67 -33.41
C LEU A 126 6.77 23.32 -33.08
N LEU A 127 7.65 23.29 -32.09
CA LEU A 127 8.11 22.04 -31.49
C LEU A 127 7.15 21.66 -30.35
N LYS A 128 6.59 20.45 -30.43
CA LYS A 128 5.74 19.87 -29.37
C LYS A 128 6.47 18.65 -28.79
N LYS A 129 6.74 18.66 -27.49
CA LYS A 129 7.39 17.56 -26.78
C LYS A 129 6.44 16.99 -25.73
N ILE A 130 6.21 15.70 -25.81
CA ILE A 130 5.35 14.94 -24.88
C ILE A 130 6.24 14.08 -23.99
N LYS A 131 5.99 14.12 -22.69
CA LYS A 131 6.54 13.17 -21.71
C LYS A 131 5.40 12.35 -21.14
N TRP A 132 5.41 11.05 -21.39
CA TRP A 132 4.46 10.10 -20.82
C TRP A 132 5.04 9.38 -19.59
N PRO A 133 4.20 8.72 -18.77
CA PRO A 133 4.66 8.01 -17.59
C PRO A 133 5.70 6.93 -17.88
N ASP A 134 6.57 6.69 -16.91
CA ASP A 134 7.49 5.56 -16.94
C ASP A 134 6.73 4.24 -16.75
N LYS A 135 6.56 3.49 -17.84
CA LYS A 135 5.88 2.20 -17.84
C LYS A 135 6.63 1.11 -17.08
N VAL A 136 7.97 1.17 -17.03
CA VAL A 136 8.76 0.19 -16.28
C VAL A 136 8.54 0.39 -14.80
N LYS A 137 8.58 1.65 -14.33
CA LYS A 137 8.28 1.96 -12.94
C LYS A 137 6.85 1.58 -12.56
N ASN A 138 5.91 1.77 -13.49
CA ASN A 138 4.52 1.41 -13.32
C ASN A 138 4.32 -0.11 -13.12
N LEU A 139 4.98 -0.94 -13.93
CA LEU A 139 4.99 -2.41 -13.78
C LEU A 139 5.67 -2.85 -12.48
N GLU A 140 6.74 -2.16 -12.06
CA GLU A 140 7.39 -2.41 -10.77
C GLU A 140 6.42 -2.19 -9.59
N LEU A 141 5.66 -1.09 -9.63
CA LEU A 141 4.66 -0.77 -8.60
C LEU A 141 3.50 -1.78 -8.60
N LEU A 142 3.03 -2.19 -9.78
CA LEU A 142 2.02 -3.26 -9.92
C LEU A 142 2.49 -4.56 -9.28
N GLY A 143 3.69 -5.03 -9.63
CA GLY A 143 4.19 -6.31 -9.10
C GLY A 143 4.58 -6.27 -7.62
N LYS A 144 4.86 -5.09 -7.06
CA LYS A 144 5.07 -4.90 -5.62
C LYS A 144 3.79 -4.91 -4.79
N HIS A 145 2.62 -4.80 -5.42
CA HIS A 145 1.35 -4.86 -4.72
C HIS A 145 1.21 -6.19 -3.96
N ILE A 146 0.65 -6.13 -2.74
CA ILE A 146 0.60 -7.29 -1.83
C ILE A 146 -0.21 -8.47 -2.39
N ASP A 147 -1.19 -8.23 -3.24
CA ASP A 147 -1.96 -9.30 -3.89
C ASP A 147 -1.28 -9.83 -5.16
N VAL A 148 -0.41 -9.04 -5.78
CA VAL A 148 0.26 -9.41 -7.04
C VAL A 148 1.56 -10.14 -6.76
N MET A 149 2.40 -9.60 -5.84
CA MET A 149 3.68 -10.17 -5.38
C MET A 149 4.58 -10.74 -6.49
N ALA A 150 4.54 -10.18 -7.72
CA ALA A 150 5.20 -10.74 -8.90
C ALA A 150 6.74 -10.78 -8.79
N PHE A 151 7.32 -9.97 -7.89
CA PHE A 151 8.77 -9.88 -7.67
C PHE A 151 9.23 -10.46 -6.34
N LYS A 152 8.32 -11.03 -5.55
CA LYS A 152 8.72 -11.72 -4.33
C LYS A 152 9.42 -13.00 -4.77
N GLU A 153 10.72 -13.13 -4.46
CA GLU A 153 11.36 -14.44 -4.50
C GLU A 153 10.45 -15.39 -3.72
N GLN A 154 10.16 -16.57 -4.28
CA GLN A 154 9.50 -17.62 -3.52
C GLN A 154 10.43 -18.01 -2.37
N ALA A 155 10.40 -17.23 -1.29
CA ALA A 155 11.00 -17.61 -0.03
C ALA A 155 10.11 -18.71 0.51
N THR A 156 10.34 -19.94 0.05
CA THR A 156 9.95 -21.12 0.80
C THR A 156 10.61 -20.95 2.17
N HIS A 157 9.79 -20.78 3.20
CA HIS A 157 10.29 -20.80 4.57
C HIS A 157 10.63 -22.26 4.87
N GLU A 158 11.84 -22.67 4.50
CA GLU A 158 12.36 -24.00 4.79
C GLU A 158 12.98 -23.96 6.18
N HIS A 159 12.36 -24.65 7.13
CA HIS A 159 12.95 -24.85 8.44
C HIS A 159 14.01 -25.94 8.31
N THR A 160 15.28 -25.57 8.53
CA THR A 160 16.40 -26.50 8.60
C THR A 160 16.93 -26.56 10.03
N GLY A 161 17.53 -27.69 10.40
CA GLY A 161 18.30 -27.84 11.63
C GLY A 161 19.59 -27.01 11.60
N LYS A 162 20.39 -27.15 12.67
CA LYS A 162 21.65 -26.42 12.83
C LYS A 162 22.55 -26.61 11.60
N ASN A 163 23.12 -25.52 11.09
CA ASN A 163 23.98 -25.48 9.90
C ASN A 163 23.32 -26.03 8.61
N GLY A 164 21.99 -25.95 8.47
CA GLY A 164 21.29 -26.43 7.28
C GLY A 164 21.09 -27.95 7.26
N GLY A 165 21.40 -28.64 8.35
CA GLY A 165 21.15 -30.09 8.49
C GLY A 165 19.67 -30.42 8.68
N PRO A 166 19.30 -31.71 8.71
CA PRO A 166 17.95 -32.16 9.06
C PRO A 166 17.51 -31.61 10.43
N ILE A 167 16.21 -31.34 10.60
CA ILE A 167 15.66 -31.00 11.91
C ILE A 167 15.78 -32.22 12.81
N GLU A 168 16.54 -32.10 13.89
CA GLU A 168 16.61 -33.13 14.94
C GLU A 168 15.29 -33.14 15.71
N MET A 169 14.46 -34.16 15.47
CA MET A 169 13.25 -34.39 16.25
C MET A 169 13.58 -35.31 17.42
N VAL A 170 13.48 -34.78 18.64
CA VAL A 170 13.57 -35.58 19.86
C VAL A 170 12.18 -36.10 20.20
N THR A 171 11.94 -37.40 20.03
CA THR A 171 10.73 -38.06 20.52
C THR A 171 10.93 -38.45 21.98
N LEU A 172 10.33 -37.69 22.89
CA LEU A 172 10.27 -38.04 24.31
C LEU A 172 9.33 -39.22 24.52
N THR A 173 9.71 -40.14 25.40
CA THR A 173 8.78 -41.16 25.90
C THR A 173 7.73 -40.51 26.81
N LYS A 174 6.58 -41.18 27.00
CA LYS A 174 5.49 -40.67 27.86
C LYS A 174 5.95 -40.36 29.28
N GLU A 175 6.91 -41.11 29.81
CA GLU A 175 7.41 -40.91 31.17
C GLU A 175 8.39 -39.73 31.24
N GLU A 176 9.27 -39.55 30.26
CA GLU A 176 10.16 -38.39 30.16
C GLU A 176 9.38 -37.08 29.96
N TYR A 177 8.30 -37.12 29.17
CA TYR A 177 7.42 -35.96 29.00
C TYR A 177 6.70 -35.56 30.28
N LYS A 178 6.23 -36.53 31.07
CA LYS A 178 5.58 -36.26 32.36
C LYS A 178 6.56 -35.66 33.36
N ALA A 179 7.78 -36.19 33.43
CA ALA A 179 8.84 -35.69 34.31
C ALA A 179 9.24 -34.25 33.96
N ALA A 180 9.54 -33.96 32.70
CA ALA A 180 9.91 -32.62 32.25
C ALA A 180 8.79 -31.58 32.47
N ARG A 181 7.53 -32.00 32.30
CA ARG A 181 6.38 -31.13 32.57
C ARG A 181 6.17 -30.85 34.06
N GLN A 182 6.51 -31.80 34.92
CA GLN A 182 6.42 -31.64 36.37
C GLN A 182 7.52 -30.72 36.90
N GLU A 183 8.75 -30.89 36.41
CA GLU A 183 9.90 -30.03 36.73
C GLU A 183 9.65 -28.57 36.29
N MET A 184 9.08 -28.35 35.10
CA MET A 184 8.69 -27.00 34.65
C MET A 184 7.58 -26.34 35.48
N MET A 185 6.70 -27.12 36.13
CA MET A 185 5.68 -26.56 37.01
C MET A 185 6.22 -26.23 38.40
N GLU A 186 7.29 -26.88 38.84
CA GLU A 186 7.94 -26.60 40.12
C GLU A 186 8.82 -25.34 40.04
N ASP A 187 9.41 -25.04 38.87
CA ASP A 187 10.21 -23.82 38.63
C ASP A 187 9.35 -22.55 38.45
N ASP A 188 8.10 -22.67 38.02
CA ASP A 188 7.17 -21.54 37.86
C ASP A 188 6.51 -21.10 39.20
N ASP A 189 6.71 -21.84 40.29
CA ASP A 189 6.11 -21.60 41.62
C ASP A 189 7.05 -20.84 42.60
N CYS A 190 8.06 -20.11 42.11
CA CYS A 190 9.00 -19.28 42.90
C CYS A 190 8.83 -17.77 42.67
#